data_AF-A0A9P6ZL40-F1
#
_entry.id   AF-A0A9P6ZL40-F1
#
_cell.length_a   1.000
_cell.length_b   1.000
_cell.length_c   1.000
_cell.angle_alpha   90.00
_cell.angle_beta   90.00
_cell.angle_gamma   90.00
#
_symmetry.space_group_name_H-M   'P 1'
#
loop_
_entity.id
_entity.type
_entity.pdbx_description
1 polymer ?
#
loop_
_entity_poly.entity_id
_entity_poly.type
_entity_poly.pdbx_seq_one_letter_code
_entity_poly.pdbx_strand_id
1 'polypeptide(L)'
;ANGAHGDDTLKLKTPVSEWVNREFKPLPPVDHDNKHLCGFAHDVCGKLLCPAELGWDNPEQVVHSLSRDPILINGYIVTDLYFSAFLYDKDTTNPNDLEEGLFKGKLLIQSYKAVFISPSSAKDVEGNSNGADVISNNRWVKKSLSGIKVKKHVVQIIHMDKVTPCSITYIACQVSYDTWSDL
;
A
#
# COMPACT_ATOMS: atom_id res chain seq x y z
N ALA A 1 -4.32 7.54 22.52
CA ALA A 1 -3.46 7.05 21.42
C ALA A 1 -4.27 6.66 20.18
N ASN A 2 -5.48 6.10 20.30
CA ASN A 2 -6.27 5.61 19.15
C ASN A 2 -6.71 6.67 18.12
N GLY A 3 -6.79 7.95 18.49
CA GLY A 3 -7.23 9.00 17.56
C GLY A 3 -6.30 9.22 16.36
N ALA A 4 -4.99 9.01 16.53
CA ALA A 4 -4.03 9.20 15.43
C ALA A 4 -4.16 8.12 14.36
N HIS A 5 -4.44 6.86 14.77
CA HIS A 5 -4.63 5.75 13.85
C HIS A 5 -5.91 5.93 13.01
N GLY A 6 -7.03 6.31 13.64
CA GLY A 6 -8.28 6.58 12.92
C GLY A 6 -8.17 7.74 11.92
N ASP A 7 -7.44 8.80 12.27
CA ASP A 7 -7.17 9.91 11.35
C ASP A 7 -6.36 9.46 10.13
N ASP A 8 -5.38 8.56 10.30
CA ASP A 8 -4.57 8.05 9.19
C ASP A 8 -5.38 7.11 8.28
N THR A 9 -6.27 6.29 8.85
CA THR A 9 -7.25 5.50 8.08
C THR A 9 -8.09 6.39 7.18
N LEU A 10 -8.65 7.47 7.74
CA LEU A 10 -9.48 8.43 6.98
C LEU A 10 -8.68 9.13 5.88
N LYS A 11 -7.39 9.42 6.11
CA LYS A 11 -6.49 10.00 5.10
C LYS A 11 -6.19 9.06 3.94
N LEU A 12 -6.31 7.74 4.12
CA LEU A 12 -5.99 6.75 3.10
C LEU A 12 -7.21 6.20 2.36
N LYS A 13 -8.37 6.11 3.01
CA LYS A 13 -9.60 5.52 2.44
C LYS A 13 -9.96 6.08 1.05
N THR A 14 -10.12 7.39 0.94
CA THR A 14 -10.47 8.04 -0.34
C THR A 14 -9.30 7.99 -1.33
N PRO A 15 -8.07 8.43 -0.98
CA PRO A 15 -7.00 8.50 -1.98
C PRO A 15 -6.56 7.13 -2.51
N VAL A 16 -6.56 6.09 -1.68
CA VAL A 16 -6.20 4.74 -2.12
C VAL A 16 -7.19 4.22 -3.16
N SER A 17 -8.50 4.42 -2.95
CA SER A 17 -9.53 4.08 -3.94
C SER A 17 -9.37 4.88 -5.24
N GLU A 18 -9.09 6.18 -5.15
CA GLU A 18 -8.80 7.03 -6.31
C GLU A 18 -7.56 6.57 -7.08
N TRP A 19 -6.49 6.18 -6.38
CA TRP A 19 -5.26 5.70 -7.01
C TRP A 19 -5.47 4.37 -7.72
N VAL A 20 -6.19 3.44 -7.09
CA VAL A 20 -6.57 2.16 -7.73
C VAL A 20 -7.43 2.42 -8.96
N ASN A 21 -8.43 3.30 -8.87
CA ASN A 21 -9.29 3.65 -9.99
C ASN A 21 -8.53 4.30 -11.15
N ARG A 22 -7.56 5.15 -10.86
CA ARG A 22 -6.73 5.80 -11.88
C ARG A 22 -5.78 4.82 -12.57
N GLU A 23 -5.14 3.94 -11.80
CA GLU A 23 -4.10 3.05 -12.30
C GLU A 23 -4.68 1.85 -13.06
N PHE A 24 -5.62 1.14 -12.43
CA PHE A 24 -6.14 -0.14 -12.93
C PHE A 24 -7.46 -0.02 -13.67
N LYS A 25 -8.17 1.12 -13.52
CA LYS A 25 -9.46 1.40 -14.17
C LYS A 25 -10.45 0.23 -14.06
N PRO A 26 -10.74 -0.25 -12.83
CA PRO A 26 -11.64 -1.38 -12.65
C PRO A 26 -13.08 -1.05 -13.09
N LEU A 27 -13.81 -2.11 -13.48
CA LEU A 27 -15.25 -2.06 -13.71
C LEU A 27 -15.94 -3.07 -12.79
N PRO A 28 -16.82 -2.64 -11.86
CA PRO A 28 -17.12 -1.24 -11.51
C PRO A 28 -15.91 -0.54 -10.86
N PRO A 29 -15.85 0.81 -10.85
CA PRO A 29 -14.85 1.54 -10.09
C PRO A 29 -14.95 1.20 -8.60
N VAL A 30 -13.81 1.22 -7.91
CA VAL A 30 -13.76 1.10 -6.46
C VAL A 30 -14.48 2.29 -5.83
N ASP A 31 -15.48 1.98 -5.02
CA ASP A 31 -16.18 2.97 -4.22
C ASP A 31 -15.65 2.98 -2.78
N HIS A 32 -14.94 4.04 -2.43
CA HIS A 32 -14.41 4.24 -1.09
C HIS A 32 -15.49 4.30 0.00
N ASP A 33 -16.75 4.62 -0.31
CA ASP A 33 -17.85 4.66 0.65
C ASP A 33 -18.53 3.29 0.80
N ASN A 34 -18.43 2.43 -0.22
CA ASN A 34 -19.02 1.11 -0.22
C ASN A 34 -17.98 0.00 0.01
N LYS A 35 -17.69 -0.23 1.29
CA LYS A 35 -16.74 -1.26 1.73
C LYS A 35 -17.11 -2.69 1.31
N HIS A 36 -18.40 -2.99 1.11
CA HIS A 36 -18.85 -4.32 0.71
C HIS A 36 -18.46 -4.69 -0.73
N LEU A 37 -18.11 -3.69 -1.54
CA LEU A 37 -17.63 -3.85 -2.92
C LEU A 37 -16.12 -3.59 -3.02
N CYS A 38 -15.40 -3.76 -1.91
CA CYS A 38 -13.97 -3.54 -1.79
C CYS A 38 -13.27 -4.82 -1.29
N GLY A 39 -11.93 -4.81 -1.24
CA GLY A 39 -11.16 -5.96 -0.76
C GLY A 39 -11.29 -7.19 -1.66
N PHE A 40 -11.39 -8.38 -1.08
CA PHE A 40 -11.48 -9.64 -1.83
C PHE A 40 -12.78 -9.81 -2.63
N ALA A 41 -13.83 -9.03 -2.33
CA ALA A 41 -15.07 -9.03 -3.12
C ALA A 41 -14.93 -8.28 -4.46
N HIS A 42 -13.83 -7.54 -4.65
CA HIS A 42 -13.56 -6.76 -5.84
C HIS A 42 -12.29 -7.27 -6.52
N ASP A 43 -12.35 -7.55 -7.82
CA ASP A 43 -11.28 -8.26 -8.54
C ASP A 43 -9.89 -7.59 -8.44
N VAL A 44 -9.80 -6.29 -8.75
CA VAL A 44 -8.52 -5.56 -8.65
C VAL A 44 -8.02 -5.44 -7.21
N CYS A 45 -8.89 -5.15 -6.25
CA CYS A 45 -8.49 -5.03 -4.84
C CYS A 45 -8.06 -6.39 -4.27
N GLY A 46 -8.79 -7.44 -4.60
CA GLY A 46 -8.46 -8.81 -4.26
C GLY A 46 -7.11 -9.21 -4.83
N LYS A 47 -6.83 -8.91 -6.09
CA LYS A 47 -5.52 -9.13 -6.71
C LYS A 47 -4.39 -8.40 -5.96
N LEU A 48 -4.60 -7.16 -5.56
CA LEU A 48 -3.60 -6.36 -4.82
C LEU A 48 -3.33 -6.89 -3.41
N LEU A 49 -4.37 -7.40 -2.73
CA LEU A 49 -4.28 -7.96 -1.38
C LEU A 49 -3.78 -9.40 -1.36
N CYS A 50 -4.05 -10.15 -2.42
CA CYS A 50 -3.62 -11.52 -2.57
C CYS A 50 -2.11 -11.60 -2.41
N PRO A 51 -1.60 -12.60 -1.67
CA PRO A 51 -0.20 -13.00 -1.78
C PRO A 51 0.24 -13.06 -3.23
N ALA A 52 1.33 -12.37 -3.56
CA ALA A 52 1.77 -12.23 -4.94
C ALA A 52 2.09 -13.59 -5.59
N GLU A 53 2.46 -14.58 -4.79
CA GLU A 53 2.79 -15.95 -5.18
C GLU A 53 1.57 -16.79 -5.56
N LEU A 54 0.38 -16.44 -5.06
CA LEU A 54 -0.87 -17.15 -5.36
C LEU A 54 -1.46 -16.76 -6.71
N GLY A 55 -1.19 -15.54 -7.15
CA GLY A 55 -1.89 -14.93 -8.28
C GLY A 55 -3.38 -14.73 -7.99
N TRP A 56 -4.10 -14.23 -8.99
CA TRP A 56 -5.53 -13.94 -8.89
C TRP A 56 -6.31 -14.48 -10.09
N ASP A 57 -5.88 -15.63 -10.61
CA ASP A 57 -6.52 -16.25 -11.79
C ASP A 57 -7.80 -17.00 -11.42
N ASN A 58 -7.92 -17.46 -10.17
CA ASN A 58 -9.13 -18.10 -9.64
C ASN A 58 -9.52 -17.49 -8.28
N PRO A 59 -10.26 -16.37 -8.29
CA PRO A 59 -10.61 -15.63 -7.08
C PRO A 59 -11.32 -16.49 -6.03
N GLU A 60 -12.26 -17.36 -6.43
CA GLU A 60 -12.99 -18.22 -5.49
C GLU A 60 -12.06 -19.19 -4.76
N GLN A 61 -11.13 -19.81 -5.48
CA GLN A 61 -10.16 -20.71 -4.88
C GLN A 61 -9.16 -19.97 -4.00
N VAL A 62 -8.72 -18.78 -4.42
CA VAL A 62 -7.82 -17.94 -3.63
C VAL A 62 -8.50 -17.52 -2.33
N VAL A 63 -9.71 -16.96 -2.37
CA VAL A 63 -10.47 -16.55 -1.18
C VAL A 63 -10.73 -17.73 -0.25
N HIS A 64 -11.12 -18.87 -0.80
CA HIS A 64 -11.34 -20.08 -0.04
C HIS A 64 -10.03 -20.61 0.58
N SER A 65 -8.90 -20.49 -0.11
CA SER A 65 -7.59 -20.86 0.41
C SER A 65 -7.18 -19.95 1.57
N LEU A 66 -7.36 -18.63 1.44
CA LEU A 66 -7.07 -17.63 2.48
C LEU A 66 -7.94 -17.78 3.73
N SER A 67 -9.14 -18.37 3.60
CA SER A 67 -10.09 -18.54 4.70
C SER A 67 -9.86 -19.81 5.54
N ARG A 68 -8.92 -20.69 5.16
CA ARG A 68 -8.64 -21.94 5.87
C ARG A 68 -7.27 -21.91 6.53
N ASP A 69 -7.22 -22.28 7.80
CA ASP A 69 -5.96 -22.67 8.46
C ASP A 69 -5.63 -24.15 8.22
N PRO A 70 -4.38 -24.52 7.88
CA PRO A 70 -3.36 -23.70 7.23
C PRO A 70 -3.61 -23.63 5.72
N ILE A 71 -3.39 -22.44 5.14
CA ILE A 71 -3.50 -22.23 3.69
C ILE A 71 -2.47 -23.17 3.03
N LEU A 72 -2.93 -24.06 2.14
CA LEU A 72 -2.09 -25.00 1.42
C LEU A 72 -2.02 -24.57 -0.04
N ILE A 73 -0.86 -24.06 -0.47
CA ILE A 73 -0.60 -23.76 -1.89
C ILE A 73 0.21 -24.90 -2.44
N ASN A 74 -0.34 -25.66 -3.39
CA ASN A 74 0.32 -26.82 -4.01
C ASN A 74 0.88 -27.84 -2.97
N GLY A 75 0.24 -27.98 -1.81
CA GLY A 75 0.66 -28.88 -0.74
C GLY A 75 1.69 -28.30 0.24
N TYR A 76 2.07 -27.03 0.10
CA TYR A 76 2.95 -26.31 1.03
C TYR A 76 2.13 -25.41 1.94
N ILE A 77 2.45 -25.40 3.23
CA ILE A 77 1.86 -24.50 4.23
C ILE A 77 2.30 -23.07 3.89
N VAL A 78 1.33 -22.18 3.67
CA VAL A 78 1.57 -20.74 3.66
C VAL A 78 2.10 -20.37 5.02
N THR A 79 3.39 -20.07 5.04
CA THR A 79 4.11 -19.59 6.22
C THR A 79 3.88 -18.09 6.37
N ASP A 80 4.37 -17.48 7.44
CA ASP A 80 4.27 -16.03 7.69
C ASP A 80 5.06 -15.13 6.68
N LEU A 81 5.40 -15.67 5.50
CA LEU A 81 6.30 -15.10 4.50
C LEU A 81 5.60 -14.62 3.23
N TYR A 82 4.27 -14.71 3.17
CA TYR A 82 3.50 -14.34 1.99
C TYR A 82 3.08 -12.87 2.07
N PHE A 83 3.56 -12.08 1.12
CA PHE A 83 3.33 -10.64 1.07
C PHE A 83 2.29 -10.31 0.01
N SER A 84 1.34 -9.44 0.35
CA SER A 84 0.34 -8.94 -0.60
C SER A 84 1.01 -8.29 -1.82
N ALA A 85 0.43 -8.49 -3.00
CA ALA A 85 0.96 -7.99 -4.26
C ALA A 85 1.28 -6.50 -4.25
N PHE A 86 0.47 -5.65 -3.61
CA PHE A 86 0.70 -4.20 -3.54
C PHE A 86 2.02 -3.78 -2.85
N LEU A 87 2.69 -4.70 -2.15
CA LEU A 87 4.00 -4.48 -1.54
C LEU A 87 5.14 -4.56 -2.59
N TYR A 88 4.91 -5.26 -3.69
CA TYR A 88 5.89 -5.48 -4.75
C TYR A 88 5.84 -4.41 -5.83
N ASP A 89 6.98 -4.14 -6.45
CA ASP A 89 7.03 -3.34 -7.68
C ASP A 89 6.14 -3.98 -8.75
N LYS A 90 5.34 -3.15 -9.44
CA LYS A 90 4.35 -3.55 -10.45
C LYS A 90 3.34 -4.61 -10.00
N ASP A 91 3.19 -4.80 -8.69
CA ASP A 91 2.24 -5.75 -8.09
C ASP A 91 2.49 -7.21 -8.52
N THR A 92 3.75 -7.58 -8.78
CA THR A 92 4.17 -8.92 -9.23
C THR A 92 5.47 -9.37 -8.56
N THR A 93 5.61 -10.66 -8.31
CA THR A 93 6.86 -11.28 -7.81
C THR A 93 7.69 -11.92 -8.91
N ASN A 94 9.01 -11.97 -8.71
CA ASN A 94 9.88 -12.86 -9.46
C ASN A 94 9.92 -14.23 -8.77
N PRO A 95 9.49 -15.33 -9.43
CA PRO A 95 9.50 -16.66 -8.82
C PRO A 95 10.91 -17.17 -8.48
N ASN A 96 11.96 -16.59 -9.04
CA ASN A 96 13.35 -16.93 -8.75
C ASN A 96 13.95 -16.12 -7.58
N ASP A 97 13.33 -14.98 -7.24
CA ASP A 97 13.76 -14.08 -6.18
C ASP A 97 12.55 -13.33 -5.61
N LEU A 98 12.00 -13.87 -4.50
CA LEU A 98 10.83 -13.29 -3.84
C LEU A 98 11.15 -11.99 -3.09
N GLU A 99 12.41 -11.61 -2.91
CA GLU A 99 12.75 -10.31 -2.32
C GLU A 99 12.82 -9.22 -3.40
N GLU A 100 12.91 -9.62 -4.68
CA GLU A 100 12.96 -8.67 -5.78
C GLU A 100 11.68 -7.84 -5.85
N GLY A 101 11.85 -6.53 -5.74
CA GLY A 101 10.73 -5.59 -5.81
C GLY A 101 9.94 -5.45 -4.50
N LEU A 102 10.25 -6.23 -3.46
CA LEU A 102 9.56 -6.14 -2.18
C LEU A 102 9.72 -4.74 -1.55
N PHE A 103 8.63 -4.24 -0.97
CA PHE A 103 8.48 -2.88 -0.43
C PHE A 103 8.71 -1.74 -1.43
N LYS A 104 8.62 -2.02 -2.74
CA LYS A 104 8.71 -1.01 -3.81
C LYS A 104 7.38 -0.77 -4.52
N GLY A 105 6.29 -1.38 -4.05
CA GLY A 105 4.98 -1.19 -4.64
C GLY A 105 4.50 0.26 -4.63
N LYS A 106 3.89 0.67 -5.74
CA LYS A 106 3.44 2.05 -5.97
C LYS A 106 2.44 2.47 -4.90
N LEU A 107 1.47 1.61 -4.60
CA LEU A 107 0.43 1.87 -3.62
C LEU A 107 1.01 2.02 -2.20
N LEU A 108 1.96 1.17 -1.83
CA LEU A 108 2.69 1.27 -0.55
C LEU A 108 3.41 2.62 -0.43
N ILE A 109 4.18 3.00 -1.46
CA ILE A 109 4.94 4.26 -1.46
C ILE A 109 4.01 5.47 -1.39
N GLN A 110 2.92 5.48 -2.17
CA GLN A 110 1.93 6.57 -2.14
C GLN A 110 1.29 6.71 -0.77
N SER A 111 0.93 5.59 -0.15
CA SER A 111 0.31 5.55 1.18
C SER A 111 1.28 6.03 2.26
N TYR A 112 2.54 5.58 2.19
CA TYR A 112 3.61 6.05 3.08
C TYR A 112 3.80 7.57 2.97
N LYS A 113 3.90 8.09 1.74
CA LYS A 113 4.04 9.54 1.52
C LYS A 113 2.84 10.31 2.07
N ALA A 114 1.62 9.82 1.88
CA ALA A 114 0.41 10.48 2.36
C ALA A 114 0.36 10.61 3.89
N VAL A 115 0.77 9.56 4.61
CA VAL A 115 0.74 9.51 6.08
C VAL A 115 1.94 10.22 6.70
N PHE A 116 3.15 9.86 6.29
CA PHE A 116 4.38 10.29 6.97
C PHE A 116 4.93 11.63 6.46
N ILE A 117 4.68 11.96 5.19
CA ILE A 117 5.18 13.18 4.55
C ILE A 117 4.03 14.17 4.38
N SER A 118 3.27 14.07 3.29
CA SER A 118 2.07 14.88 3.06
C SER A 118 1.19 14.26 1.97
N PRO A 119 -0.14 14.50 2.00
CA PRO A 119 -1.05 14.04 0.96
C PRO A 119 -0.66 14.51 -0.45
N SER A 120 -0.05 15.70 -0.57
CA SER A 120 0.42 16.22 -1.86
C SER A 120 1.56 15.39 -2.46
N SER A 121 2.51 14.93 -1.64
CA SER A 121 3.66 14.15 -2.11
C SER A 121 3.29 12.76 -2.63
N ALA A 122 2.11 12.25 -2.28
CA ALA A 122 1.61 10.98 -2.80
C ALA A 122 1.20 11.05 -4.28
N LYS A 123 0.97 12.27 -4.82
CA LYS A 123 0.62 12.47 -6.24
C LYS A 123 1.85 12.34 -7.17
N ASP A 124 3.05 12.63 -6.67
CA ASP A 124 4.30 12.62 -7.42
C ASP A 124 4.95 11.21 -7.52
N VAL A 125 4.15 10.14 -7.54
CA VAL A 125 4.64 8.76 -7.72
C VAL A 125 4.30 8.34 -9.15
N GLU A 126 4.91 8.99 -10.13
CA GLU A 126 4.88 8.57 -11.53
C GLU A 126 6.26 8.01 -11.92
N GLY A 127 6.29 6.75 -12.37
CA GLY A 127 7.31 6.17 -13.24
C GLY A 127 8.75 6.06 -12.72
N ASN A 128 9.19 4.84 -12.43
CA ASN A 128 10.60 4.40 -12.45
C ASN A 128 11.58 5.16 -11.54
N SER A 129 11.28 5.29 -10.25
CA SER A 129 12.26 5.81 -9.29
C SER A 129 12.91 4.66 -8.51
N ASN A 130 14.18 4.38 -8.80
CA ASN A 130 15.05 3.76 -7.81
C ASN A 130 14.88 4.54 -6.49
N GLY A 131 14.66 3.86 -5.37
CA GLY A 131 14.29 4.47 -4.08
C GLY A 131 15.22 5.58 -3.54
N ALA A 132 16.34 5.85 -4.21
CA ALA A 132 17.21 7.00 -3.98
C ALA A 132 16.58 8.36 -4.36
N ASP A 133 15.69 8.42 -5.35
CA ASP A 133 15.12 9.69 -5.84
C ASP A 133 14.06 10.30 -4.91
N VAL A 134 13.51 9.49 -3.99
CA VAL A 134 12.59 9.99 -2.95
C VAL A 134 13.30 10.96 -1.98
N ILE A 135 14.61 10.78 -1.76
CA ILE A 135 15.41 11.64 -0.88
C ILE A 135 15.88 12.91 -1.61
N SER A 136 16.08 12.86 -2.94
CA SER A 136 16.57 13.99 -3.73
C SER A 136 15.47 15.05 -3.97
N ASN A 137 14.23 14.64 -4.26
CA ASN A 137 13.11 15.56 -4.48
C ASN A 137 12.77 16.39 -3.23
N ASN A 138 12.90 15.81 -2.04
CA ASN A 138 12.74 16.55 -0.78
C ASN A 138 13.83 17.61 -0.54
N ARG A 139 15.01 17.47 -1.17
CA ARG A 139 16.08 18.49 -1.11
C ARG A 139 15.80 19.68 -2.02
N TRP A 140 15.15 19.47 -3.17
CA TRP A 140 14.80 20.55 -4.09
C TRP A 140 13.65 21.41 -3.55
N VAL A 141 12.62 20.79 -2.96
CA VAL A 141 11.48 21.51 -2.36
C VAL A 141 11.88 22.37 -1.15
N LYS A 142 12.94 22.00 -0.42
CA LYS A 142 13.50 22.82 0.67
C LYS A 142 13.98 24.21 0.22
N LYS A 143 14.32 24.41 -1.06
CA LYS A 143 14.81 25.71 -1.56
C LYS A 143 13.70 26.69 -1.96
N SER A 144 12.47 26.23 -2.24
CA SER A 144 11.41 27.13 -2.75
C SER A 144 10.37 27.59 -1.71
N LEU A 145 10.44 27.11 -0.46
CA LEU A 145 9.41 27.32 0.57
C LEU A 145 9.86 28.17 1.77
N SER A 146 10.99 28.87 1.66
CA SER A 146 11.63 29.64 2.76
C SER A 146 10.81 30.82 3.34
N GLY A 147 9.51 30.94 3.00
CA GLY A 147 8.63 31.99 3.50
C GLY A 147 7.23 31.54 3.93
N ILE A 148 6.86 30.26 3.77
CA ILE A 148 5.52 29.79 4.13
C ILE A 148 5.63 28.92 5.39
N LYS A 149 4.91 29.27 6.47
CA LYS A 149 4.76 28.41 7.66
C LYS A 149 3.96 27.17 7.28
N VAL A 150 4.63 26.16 6.72
CA VAL A 150 4.04 24.85 6.45
C VAL A 150 3.91 24.10 7.78
N LYS A 151 2.78 23.41 7.99
CA LYS A 151 2.61 22.49 9.12
C LYS A 151 3.77 21.48 9.10
N LYS A 152 4.37 21.19 10.26
CA LYS A 152 5.46 20.19 10.36
C LYS A 152 4.96 18.84 9.83
N HIS A 153 5.75 18.17 9.00
CA HIS A 153 5.46 16.82 8.51
C HIS A 153 5.48 15.82 9.67
N VAL A 154 4.73 14.71 9.58
CA VAL A 154 4.70 13.69 10.66
C VAL A 154 6.12 13.21 10.95
N VAL A 155 6.91 12.89 9.92
CA VAL A 155 8.33 12.51 10.02
C VAL A 155 9.15 13.54 10.82
N GLN A 156 8.87 14.83 10.67
CA GLN A 156 9.56 15.89 11.42
C GLN A 156 9.08 16.00 12.87
N ILE A 157 7.81 15.66 13.14
CA ILE A 157 7.23 15.65 14.49
C ILE A 157 7.79 14.47 15.28
N ILE A 158 7.90 13.30 14.66
CA ILE A 158 8.40 12.08 15.31
C ILE A 158 9.93 11.93 15.20
N HIS A 159 10.63 12.93 14.65
CA HIS A 159 12.08 12.92 14.43
C HIS A 159 12.60 11.68 13.68
N MET A 160 11.84 11.20 12.70
CA MET A 160 12.23 10.06 11.89
C MET A 160 13.21 10.50 10.81
N ASP A 161 14.45 10.03 10.91
CA ASP A 161 15.54 10.36 10.00
C ASP A 161 15.68 9.34 8.86
N LYS A 162 15.19 8.11 9.07
CA LYS A 162 15.19 7.01 8.10
C LYS A 162 13.88 6.23 8.16
N VAL A 163 13.46 5.67 7.03
CA VAL A 163 12.33 4.71 6.98
C VAL A 163 12.66 3.52 7.87
N THR A 164 11.76 3.18 8.78
CA THR A 164 11.93 2.05 9.71
C THR A 164 11.07 0.86 9.28
N PRO A 165 11.47 -0.39 9.58
CA PRO A 165 10.63 -1.56 9.31
C PRO A 165 9.22 -1.39 9.89
N CYS A 166 9.12 -0.93 11.14
CA CYS A 166 7.84 -0.70 11.81
C CYS A 166 6.93 0.30 11.06
N SER A 167 7.51 1.35 10.46
CA SER A 167 6.73 2.32 9.68
C SER A 167 6.20 1.75 8.36
N ILE A 168 6.96 0.85 7.72
CA ILE A 168 6.54 0.16 6.51
C ILE A 168 5.42 -0.82 6.86
N THR A 169 5.62 -1.63 7.91
CA THR A 169 4.59 -2.56 8.41
C THR A 169 3.31 -1.82 8.80
N TYR A 170 3.41 -0.67 9.46
CA TYR A 170 2.25 0.16 9.79
C TYR A 170 1.43 0.53 8.55
N ILE A 171 2.07 1.02 7.49
CA ILE A 171 1.38 1.36 6.25
C ILE A 171 0.82 0.12 5.56
N ALA A 172 1.57 -0.98 5.54
CA ALA A 172 1.09 -2.24 4.97
C ALA A 172 -0.19 -2.72 5.65
N CYS A 173 -0.23 -2.69 6.99
CA CYS A 173 -1.43 -3.01 7.78
C CYS A 173 -2.57 -2.01 7.52
N GLN A 174 -2.27 -0.71 7.47
CA GLN A 174 -3.26 0.34 7.27
C GLN A 174 -3.95 0.25 5.89
N VAL A 175 -3.19 -0.11 4.86
CA VAL A 175 -3.73 -0.38 3.52
C VAL A 175 -4.52 -1.68 3.55
N SER A 176 -3.94 -2.79 4.02
CA SER A 176 -4.57 -4.12 3.94
C SER A 176 -5.87 -4.24 4.75
N TYR A 177 -5.83 -3.81 6.01
CA TYR A 177 -6.91 -4.07 6.97
C TYR A 177 -7.94 -2.93 6.94
N ASP A 178 -7.51 -1.70 7.15
CA ASP A 178 -8.46 -0.62 7.41
C ASP A 178 -9.05 0.02 6.15
N THR A 179 -8.36 -0.14 5.01
CA THR A 179 -8.84 0.38 3.73
C THR A 179 -9.72 -0.63 3.00
N TRP A 180 -9.43 -1.93 3.15
CA TRP A 180 -9.99 -2.95 2.28
C TRP A 180 -10.59 -4.18 2.98
N SER A 181 -10.41 -4.35 4.28
CA SER A 181 -10.90 -5.53 5.00
C SER A 181 -12.16 -5.19 5.81
N ASP A 182 -13.32 -5.63 5.31
CA ASP A 182 -14.45 -6.04 6.14
C ASP A 182 -14.63 -7.56 5.93
N LEU A 183 -13.72 -8.34 6.52
CA LEU A 183 -13.86 -9.79 6.70
C LEU A 183 -14.48 -10.05 8.08
#